data_AF-A0A060W555-F1
#
_entry.id   AF-A0A060W555-F1
#
_cell.length_a   1.000
_cell.length_b   1.000
_cell.length_c   1.000
_cell.angle_alpha   90.00
_cell.angle_beta   90.00
_cell.angle_gamma   90.00
#
_symmetry.space_group_name_H-M   'P 1'
#
loop_
_entity.id
_entity.type
_entity.pdbx_description
1 polymer ?
#
loop_
_entity_poly.entity_id
_entity_poly.type
_entity_poly.pdbx_seq_one_letter_code
_entity_poly.pdbx_strand_id
1 'polypeptide(L)'
;MMDVLGPDVHVKNIGNIHFVQFDSEGVFGWILMDRNVIEMTLTAEPIEFIDMRSRKRRDLESKAELLHSDVLPRIPNPIACLSSNDMLIFQLTINYNDRHLSHFPVYQKDHLFNSNPSWDFGAFRRLERLMKQTQFNSTRFAHVFSETGKYVFLDNAIPEWSLVVVVSERGTECDPTAAVFQPMTPAQLVKHGVIKQHRLNLLPDWGAIVGEVHSVCISNATLIPYLWCISSMLNIFSQSNCLDYSEVVDTSLFKSQ
;
A
#
# COMPACT_ATOMS: atom_id res chain seq x y z
N MET A 1 5.26 -23.74 14.09
CA MET A 1 4.54 -22.44 14.07
C MET A 1 5.18 -21.60 12.97
N MET A 2 4.42 -20.94 12.09
CA MET A 2 5.01 -20.06 11.06
C MET A 2 5.08 -18.64 11.59
N ASP A 3 6.28 -18.21 11.93
CA ASP A 3 6.55 -16.91 12.55
C ASP A 3 6.69 -15.76 11.52
N VAL A 4 6.99 -16.08 10.26
CA VAL A 4 7.09 -15.12 9.15
C VAL A 4 5.91 -15.28 8.18
N LEU A 5 5.26 -14.17 7.82
CA LEU A 5 4.27 -14.08 6.75
C LEU A 5 4.93 -13.59 5.45
N GLY A 6 4.69 -14.28 4.33
CA GLY A 6 5.25 -13.94 3.02
C GLY A 6 6.65 -14.53 2.77
N PRO A 7 7.34 -14.12 1.69
CA PRO A 7 6.91 -13.13 0.71
C PRO A 7 5.81 -13.66 -0.24
N ASP A 8 4.82 -12.81 -0.55
CA ASP A 8 3.73 -13.14 -1.50
C ASP A 8 4.24 -13.32 -2.96
N VAL A 9 5.44 -12.80 -3.29
CA VAL A 9 6.02 -12.82 -4.64
C VAL A 9 7.20 -13.79 -4.75
N HIS A 10 7.12 -14.74 -5.66
CA HIS A 10 8.18 -15.71 -5.96
C HIS A 10 9.27 -15.09 -6.86
N VAL A 11 10.13 -14.25 -6.28
CA VAL A 11 11.26 -13.63 -6.98
C VAL A 11 12.40 -14.65 -7.13
N LYS A 12 12.85 -14.92 -8.36
CA LYS A 12 13.88 -15.93 -8.67
C LYS A 12 15.30 -15.59 -8.18
N ASN A 13 15.54 -14.33 -7.80
CA ASN A 13 16.83 -13.84 -7.33
C ASN A 13 16.55 -12.75 -6.28
N ILE A 14 16.60 -13.12 -5.00
CA ILE A 14 16.48 -12.19 -3.87
C ILE A 14 17.85 -11.53 -3.67
N GLY A 15 17.86 -10.22 -3.45
CA GLY A 15 19.05 -9.45 -3.14
C GLY A 15 19.44 -9.55 -1.66
N ASN A 16 19.85 -8.43 -1.09
CA ASN A 16 20.18 -8.33 0.33
C ASN A 16 18.91 -8.43 1.20
N ILE A 17 19.08 -8.87 2.45
CA ILE A 17 18.01 -8.98 3.43
C ILE A 17 18.26 -7.98 4.56
N HIS A 18 17.28 -7.10 4.80
CA HIS A 18 17.35 -6.03 5.78
C HIS A 18 16.17 -6.08 6.74
N PHE A 19 16.37 -5.60 7.97
CA PHE A 19 15.40 -5.74 9.05
C PHE A 19 14.92 -4.37 9.55
N VAL A 20 13.61 -4.25 9.77
CA VAL A 20 12.97 -3.07 10.36
C VAL A 20 12.01 -3.52 11.46
N GLN A 21 12.03 -2.86 12.60
CA GLN A 21 11.18 -3.13 13.75
C GLN A 21 10.11 -2.04 13.87
N PHE A 22 8.85 -2.45 14.05
CA PHE A 22 7.71 -1.59 14.40
C PHE A 22 7.30 -1.95 15.83
N ASP A 23 7.53 -1.04 16.78
CA ASP A 23 7.37 -1.28 18.22
C ASP A 23 6.80 -0.05 18.93
N SER A 24 6.34 -0.26 20.16
CA SER A 24 5.85 0.72 21.13
C SER A 24 6.87 1.80 21.55
N GLU A 25 8.14 1.65 21.19
CA GLU A 25 9.18 2.69 21.32
C GLU A 25 9.40 3.51 20.05
N GLY A 26 8.94 3.06 18.88
CA GLY A 26 9.25 3.66 17.58
C GLY A 26 9.40 2.66 16.43
N VAL A 27 9.69 3.21 15.24
CA VAL A 27 10.09 2.44 14.05
C VAL A 27 11.61 2.54 13.88
N PHE A 28 12.30 1.39 13.82
CA PHE A 28 13.76 1.31 13.85
C PHE A 28 14.34 0.47 12.71
N GLY A 29 15.33 1.00 12.00
CA GLY A 29 16.14 0.25 11.03
C GLY A 29 17.31 -0.45 11.72
N TRP A 30 17.57 -1.72 11.36
CA TRP A 30 18.60 -2.56 11.98
C TRP A 30 19.79 -2.79 11.03
N ILE A 31 20.97 -2.28 11.38
CA ILE A 31 22.21 -2.54 10.63
C ILE A 31 22.91 -3.77 11.24
N LEU A 32 22.63 -4.94 10.66
CA LEU A 32 23.23 -6.22 11.08
C LEU A 32 24.65 -6.36 10.51
N MET A 33 25.66 -6.01 11.30
CA MET A 33 27.08 -6.13 10.91
C MET A 33 27.64 -7.55 11.07
N ASP A 34 27.12 -8.33 12.03
CA ASP A 34 27.72 -9.61 12.46
C ASP A 34 26.78 -10.81 12.35
N ARG A 35 27.31 -11.94 11.84
CA ARG A 35 26.53 -13.18 11.60
C ARG A 35 25.88 -13.76 12.85
N ASN A 36 26.56 -13.71 14.00
CA ASN A 36 26.04 -14.28 15.25
C ASN A 36 24.78 -13.52 15.72
N VAL A 37 24.73 -12.20 15.45
CA VAL A 37 23.56 -11.37 15.73
C VAL A 37 22.38 -11.74 14.83
N ILE A 38 22.63 -12.17 13.59
CA ILE A 38 21.57 -12.63 12.68
C ILE A 38 20.88 -13.89 13.24
N GLU A 39 21.64 -14.89 13.70
CA GLU A 39 21.06 -16.08 14.32
C GLU A 39 20.29 -15.74 15.60
N MET A 40 20.84 -14.89 16.47
CA MET A 40 20.13 -14.45 17.68
C MET A 40 18.85 -13.65 17.36
N THR A 41 18.88 -12.78 16.36
CA THR A 41 17.70 -11.99 15.92
C THR A 41 16.64 -12.87 15.28
N LEU A 42 17.02 -13.90 14.51
CA LEU A 42 16.09 -14.85 13.89
C LEU A 42 15.47 -15.82 14.92
N THR A 43 16.24 -16.23 15.94
CA THR A 43 15.79 -17.18 16.97
C THR A 43 15.14 -16.55 18.19
N ALA A 44 15.26 -15.23 18.38
CA ALA A 44 14.57 -14.52 19.46
C ALA A 44 13.05 -14.62 19.31
N GLU A 45 12.41 -15.27 20.28
CA GLU A 45 10.99 -15.10 20.58
C GLU A 45 10.72 -13.65 21.04
N PRO A 46 9.49 -13.11 20.89
CA PRO A 46 9.20 -11.71 21.20
C PRO A 46 9.54 -11.37 22.66
N ILE A 47 10.19 -10.21 22.85
CA ILE A 47 10.71 -9.77 24.14
C ILE A 47 9.54 -9.31 25.04
N GLU A 48 8.99 -10.22 25.83
CA GLU A 48 8.15 -9.82 26.96
C GLU A 48 8.99 -9.07 28.00
N PHE A 49 8.60 -7.81 28.28
CA PHE A 49 9.20 -6.97 29.33
C PHE A 49 8.85 -7.50 30.73
N ILE A 50 9.53 -8.56 31.17
CA ILE A 50 9.38 -9.09 32.53
C ILE A 50 10.13 -8.18 33.52
N ASP A 51 9.43 -7.26 34.20
CA ASP A 51 9.91 -6.56 35.41
C ASP A 51 10.08 -7.57 36.57
N MET A 52 11.18 -8.33 36.52
CA MET A 52 11.53 -9.26 37.58
C MET A 52 12.31 -8.53 38.70
N ARG A 53 11.55 -7.78 39.50
CA ARG A 53 12.03 -7.14 40.74
C ARG A 53 12.78 -8.13 41.65
N SER A 54 14.11 -8.05 41.59
CA SER A 54 15.10 -8.38 42.63
C SER A 54 14.74 -9.51 43.60
N ARG A 55 15.32 -10.70 43.37
CA ARG A 55 15.64 -11.66 44.45
C ARG A 55 16.80 -12.59 44.07
N LYS A 56 17.82 -12.59 44.94
CA LYS A 56 18.87 -13.64 45.09
C LYS A 56 19.88 -13.72 43.92
N ARG A 57 20.96 -12.93 43.85
CA ARG A 57 22.14 -12.72 44.75
C ARG A 57 23.29 -13.73 44.52
N ARG A 58 24.35 -13.24 43.85
CA ARG A 58 25.70 -13.84 43.60
C ARG A 58 25.76 -15.01 42.60
N ASP A 59 25.79 -14.69 41.30
CA ASP A 59 26.78 -15.21 40.34
C ASP A 59 26.70 -14.45 38.99
N LEU A 60 26.65 -13.11 39.04
CA LEU A 60 26.12 -12.29 37.94
C LEU A 60 26.95 -11.01 37.67
N GLU A 61 28.27 -11.11 37.87
CA GLU A 61 29.20 -10.00 37.65
C GLU A 61 29.85 -10.11 36.26
N SER A 62 30.40 -11.29 35.91
CA SER A 62 30.95 -11.59 34.58
C SER A 62 29.92 -11.71 33.44
N LYS A 63 28.62 -11.83 33.76
CA LYS A 63 27.53 -11.83 32.76
C LYS A 63 26.83 -10.47 32.61
N ALA A 64 27.07 -9.52 33.52
CA ALA A 64 26.50 -8.17 33.42
C ALA A 64 27.27 -7.28 32.43
N GLU A 65 28.60 -7.44 32.35
CA GLU A 65 29.45 -6.63 31.46
C GLU A 65 29.19 -6.94 29.97
N LEU A 66 28.94 -8.21 29.63
CA LEU A 66 28.55 -8.62 28.27
C LEU A 66 27.16 -8.10 27.84
N LEU A 67 26.33 -7.63 28.76
CA LEU A 67 25.03 -7.02 28.44
C LEU A 67 25.11 -5.50 28.22
N HIS A 68 26.29 -4.89 28.32
CA HIS A 68 26.50 -3.45 28.12
C HIS A 68 27.19 -3.11 26.78
N SER A 69 27.34 -4.07 25.85
CA SER A 69 28.11 -3.87 24.60
C SER A 69 27.37 -4.21 23.29
N ASP A 70 26.09 -4.61 23.33
CA ASP A 70 25.32 -5.03 22.15
C ASP A 70 23.95 -4.34 22.02
N VAL A 71 23.87 -3.04 22.37
CA VAL A 71 22.79 -2.19 21.85
C VAL A 71 23.09 -1.90 20.38
N LEU A 72 22.61 -2.78 19.50
CA LEU A 72 22.69 -2.61 18.05
C LEU A 72 22.19 -1.22 17.63
N PRO A 73 22.79 -0.57 16.61
CA PRO A 73 22.47 0.80 16.22
C PRO A 73 21.07 0.91 15.60
N ARG A 74 20.05 0.97 16.46
CA ARG A 74 18.64 1.20 16.13
C ARG A 74 18.48 2.64 15.63
N ILE A 75 18.23 2.81 14.33
CA ILE A 75 18.01 4.14 13.74
C ILE A 75 16.51 4.47 13.76
N PRO A 76 16.04 5.43 14.58
CA PRO A 76 14.63 5.82 14.63
C PRO A 76 14.20 6.58 13.37
N ASN A 77 12.97 6.36 12.93
CA ASN A 77 12.42 6.91 11.69
C ASN A 77 13.41 6.77 10.51
N PRO A 78 13.72 5.54 10.08
CA PRO A 78 14.76 5.29 9.09
C PRO A 78 14.31 5.64 7.65
N ILE A 79 15.24 6.19 6.89
CA ILE A 79 15.28 6.06 5.42
C ILE A 79 16.08 4.80 5.12
N ALA A 80 15.48 3.85 4.39
CA ALA A 80 16.10 2.62 3.93
C ALA A 80 16.42 2.75 2.44
N CYS A 81 17.71 2.72 2.06
CA CYS A 81 18.14 2.79 0.67
C CYS A 81 18.50 1.39 0.17
N LEU A 82 17.73 0.88 -0.80
CA LEU A 82 17.73 -0.51 -1.26
C LEU A 82 18.08 -0.62 -2.75
N SER A 83 18.61 -1.78 -3.13
CA SER A 83 18.72 -2.22 -4.53
C SER A 83 17.44 -2.92 -4.99
N SER A 84 17.21 -2.96 -6.30
CA SER A 84 16.10 -3.72 -6.89
C SER A 84 16.22 -5.21 -6.56
N ASN A 85 15.14 -5.78 -6.01
CA ASN A 85 14.98 -7.14 -5.47
C ASN A 85 15.58 -7.40 -4.07
N ASP A 86 16.04 -6.37 -3.35
CA ASP A 86 16.32 -6.50 -1.91
C ASP A 86 15.02 -6.75 -1.12
N MET A 87 15.14 -7.45 0.02
CA MET A 87 14.01 -7.84 0.87
C MET A 87 14.05 -7.14 2.22
N LEU A 88 12.91 -6.57 2.63
CA LEU A 88 12.70 -6.12 4.00
C LEU A 88 11.92 -7.17 4.79
N ILE A 89 12.44 -7.53 5.96
CA ILE A 89 11.73 -8.26 7.00
C ILE A 89 11.29 -7.23 8.06
N PHE A 90 9.98 -7.13 8.24
CA PHE A 90 9.32 -6.27 9.19
C PHE A 90 9.00 -7.08 10.45
N GLN A 91 9.66 -6.78 11.56
CA GLN A 91 9.28 -7.25 12.90
C GLN A 91 8.09 -6.40 13.38
N LEU A 92 7.02 -7.06 13.81
CA LEU A 92 5.73 -6.48 14.15
C LEU A 92 5.44 -6.69 15.64
N THR A 93 4.78 -5.71 16.27
CA THR A 93 4.37 -5.80 17.68
C THR A 93 2.85 -5.89 17.78
N ILE A 94 2.34 -7.09 18.03
CA ILE A 94 0.91 -7.38 18.15
C ILE A 94 0.42 -6.99 19.55
N ASN A 95 -0.54 -6.07 19.63
CA ASN A 95 -1.23 -5.75 20.87
C ASN A 95 -2.44 -6.70 21.03
N TYR A 96 -2.36 -7.63 21.98
CA TYR A 96 -3.42 -8.63 22.21
C TYR A 96 -4.69 -8.08 22.87
N ASN A 97 -4.63 -6.91 23.52
CA ASN A 97 -5.78 -6.29 24.18
C ASN A 97 -6.62 -5.46 23.20
N ASP A 98 -5.96 -4.66 22.36
CA ASP A 98 -6.59 -3.98 21.22
C ASP A 98 -5.70 -4.11 19.99
N ARG A 99 -6.11 -4.95 19.05
CA ARG A 99 -5.36 -5.17 17.80
C ARG A 99 -5.31 -3.93 16.90
N HIS A 100 -6.22 -2.95 17.06
CA HIS A 100 -6.14 -1.67 16.33
C HIS A 100 -4.95 -0.81 16.80
N LEU A 101 -4.41 -1.07 18.01
CA LEU A 101 -3.21 -0.46 18.57
C LEU A 101 -1.97 -1.36 18.46
N SER A 102 -1.94 -2.27 17.47
CA SER A 102 -0.73 -3.01 17.11
C SER A 102 0.20 -2.17 16.23
N HIS A 103 1.51 -2.37 16.36
CA HIS A 103 2.52 -1.69 15.56
C HIS A 103 2.91 -2.52 14.34
N PHE A 104 2.72 -1.96 13.14
CA PHE A 104 3.00 -2.60 11.84
C PHE A 104 2.99 -1.59 10.68
N PRO A 105 3.68 -1.87 9.55
CA PRO A 105 3.78 -0.95 8.43
C PRO A 105 2.47 -0.79 7.65
N VAL A 106 1.98 0.44 7.54
CA VAL A 106 0.85 0.85 6.68
C VAL A 106 1.37 1.71 5.54
N TYR A 107 1.13 1.28 4.29
CA TYR A 107 1.60 2.03 3.11
C TYR A 107 0.75 3.28 2.85
N GLN A 108 1.37 4.45 2.91
CA GLN A 108 0.69 5.74 2.72
C GLN A 108 0.75 6.18 1.25
N LYS A 109 -0.19 5.67 0.44
CA LYS A 109 -0.26 5.91 -1.02
C LYS A 109 -0.22 7.40 -1.42
N ASP A 110 -0.79 8.29 -0.60
CA ASP A 110 -0.92 9.73 -0.87
C ASP A 110 0.16 10.58 -0.17
N HIS A 111 1.24 9.97 0.34
CA HIS A 111 2.33 10.73 0.94
C HIS A 111 3.07 11.57 -0.10
N LEU A 112 3.45 12.80 0.25
CA LEU A 112 4.21 13.74 -0.60
C LEU A 112 5.61 13.23 -1.01
N PHE A 113 6.02 12.05 -0.55
CA PHE A 113 7.32 11.43 -0.84
C PHE A 113 7.18 10.15 -1.66
N ASN A 114 5.95 9.68 -1.93
CA ASN A 114 5.69 8.49 -2.73
C ASN A 114 5.79 8.81 -4.23
N SER A 115 6.72 8.17 -4.94
CA SER A 115 6.83 8.34 -6.40
C SER A 115 5.92 7.42 -7.20
N ASN A 116 5.40 6.35 -6.59
CA ASN A 116 4.83 5.19 -7.29
C ASN A 116 3.33 5.02 -6.93
N PRO A 117 2.43 5.82 -7.54
CA PRO A 117 1.01 5.84 -7.17
C PRO A 117 0.23 4.58 -7.60
N SER A 118 0.77 3.80 -8.54
CA SER A 118 0.13 2.60 -9.12
C SER A 118 0.71 1.26 -8.60
N TRP A 119 1.64 1.30 -7.66
CA TRP A 119 2.26 0.09 -7.08
C TRP A 119 1.24 -0.76 -6.31
N ASP A 120 1.35 -2.10 -6.37
CA ASP A 120 0.43 -2.98 -5.64
C ASP A 120 0.87 -3.22 -4.18
N PHE A 121 0.38 -2.36 -3.29
CA PHE A 121 0.41 -2.54 -1.83
C PHE A 121 -0.58 -3.62 -1.34
N GLY A 122 -0.99 -4.57 -2.19
CA GLY A 122 -1.90 -5.69 -1.90
C GLY A 122 -1.44 -6.57 -0.74
N ALA A 123 -0.14 -6.85 -0.64
CA ALA A 123 0.45 -7.60 0.47
C ALA A 123 0.30 -6.84 1.82
N PHE A 124 0.51 -5.52 1.84
CA PHE A 124 0.32 -4.69 3.03
C PHE A 124 -1.17 -4.56 3.41
N ARG A 125 -2.08 -4.46 2.42
CA ARG A 125 -3.54 -4.57 2.64
C ARG A 125 -3.96 -5.95 3.16
N ARG A 126 -3.22 -7.02 2.84
CA ARG A 126 -3.42 -8.36 3.40
C ARG A 126 -2.96 -8.39 4.86
N LEU A 127 -1.77 -7.87 5.16
CA LEU A 127 -1.23 -7.77 6.52
C LEU A 127 -2.18 -6.97 7.43
N GLU A 128 -2.57 -5.76 7.05
CA GLU A 128 -3.48 -4.92 7.84
C GLU A 128 -4.77 -5.66 8.23
N ARG A 129 -5.36 -6.38 7.26
CA ARG A 129 -6.59 -7.15 7.49
C ARG A 129 -6.36 -8.33 8.45
N LEU A 130 -5.25 -9.03 8.33
CA LEU A 130 -4.88 -10.12 9.24
C LEU A 130 -4.65 -9.57 10.66
N MET A 131 -3.90 -8.48 10.79
CA MET A 131 -3.66 -7.80 12.06
C MET A 131 -4.97 -7.32 12.71
N LYS A 132 -5.85 -6.63 11.97
CA LYS A 132 -7.07 -6.03 12.55
C LYS A 132 -8.25 -7.01 12.71
N GLN A 133 -8.37 -8.05 11.87
CA GLN A 133 -9.61 -8.85 11.77
C GLN A 133 -9.45 -10.35 12.09
N THR A 134 -8.24 -10.88 12.28
CA THR A 134 -8.04 -12.32 12.56
C THR A 134 -7.16 -12.56 13.78
N GLN A 135 -7.11 -13.80 14.27
CA GLN A 135 -6.12 -14.22 15.27
C GLN A 135 -4.77 -14.49 14.61
N PHE A 136 -4.21 -13.44 14.00
CA PHE A 136 -2.85 -13.44 13.48
C PHE A 136 -1.85 -13.37 14.65
N ASN A 137 -0.87 -14.29 14.64
CA ASN A 137 0.10 -14.52 15.71
C ASN A 137 1.55 -14.62 15.19
N SER A 138 1.79 -14.40 13.90
CA SER A 138 3.15 -14.39 13.31
C SER A 138 3.78 -13.02 13.57
N THR A 139 4.98 -12.97 14.14
CA THR A 139 5.57 -11.69 14.56
C THR A 139 6.33 -10.97 13.45
N ARG A 140 6.49 -11.60 12.28
CA ARG A 140 7.29 -11.09 11.16
C ARG A 140 6.52 -11.10 9.85
N PHE A 141 6.82 -10.13 8.98
CA PHE A 141 6.31 -10.04 7.61
C PHE A 141 7.46 -9.75 6.64
N ALA A 142 7.51 -10.43 5.50
CA ALA A 142 8.59 -10.30 4.51
C ALA A 142 8.06 -9.77 3.17
N HIS A 143 8.73 -8.75 2.60
CA HIS A 143 8.39 -8.19 1.29
C HIS A 143 9.64 -7.84 0.46
N VAL A 144 9.61 -8.18 -0.83
CA VAL A 144 10.71 -7.98 -1.78
C VAL A 144 10.41 -6.78 -2.67
N PHE A 145 11.32 -5.80 -2.70
CA PHE A 145 11.14 -4.54 -3.40
C PHE A 145 11.75 -4.61 -4.80
N SER A 146 10.98 -5.09 -5.79
CA SER A 146 11.45 -5.28 -7.16
C SER A 146 11.47 -4.00 -8.00
N GLU A 147 10.45 -3.15 -7.83
CA GLU A 147 10.26 -1.89 -8.57
C GLU A 147 11.10 -0.73 -7.99
N THR A 148 11.60 0.14 -8.86
CA THR A 148 12.38 1.33 -8.50
C THR A 148 11.48 2.48 -8.07
N GLY A 149 11.87 3.25 -7.04
CA GLY A 149 11.11 4.41 -6.59
C GLY A 149 11.13 4.61 -5.08
N LYS A 150 10.19 5.43 -4.58
CA LYS A 150 10.10 5.86 -3.19
C LYS A 150 8.76 5.46 -2.60
N TYR A 151 8.80 4.74 -1.49
CA TYR A 151 7.66 4.18 -0.77
C TYR A 151 7.66 4.71 0.66
N VAL A 152 6.48 4.99 1.21
CA VAL A 152 6.33 5.50 2.59
C VAL A 152 5.43 4.57 3.38
N PHE A 153 5.93 4.10 4.52
CA PHE A 153 5.20 3.32 5.48
C PHE A 153 5.12 4.09 6.78
N LEU A 154 3.92 4.24 7.33
CA LEU A 154 3.68 4.78 8.67
C LEU A 154 3.44 3.60 9.62
N ASP A 155 3.65 3.81 10.92
CA ASP A 155 3.09 2.88 11.89
C ASP A 155 1.57 3.00 12.00
N ASN A 156 0.88 1.88 12.21
CA ASN A 156 -0.56 1.80 12.35
C ASN A 156 -1.10 2.51 13.62
N ALA A 157 -0.36 2.48 14.73
CA ALA A 157 -0.82 3.05 16.00
C ALA A 157 -0.36 4.51 16.17
N ILE A 158 0.88 4.83 15.77
CA ILE A 158 1.46 6.17 15.91
C ILE A 158 1.95 6.68 14.53
N PRO A 159 1.14 7.46 13.79
CA PRO A 159 1.44 7.86 12.42
C PRO A 159 2.57 8.88 12.28
N GLU A 160 3.12 9.38 13.40
CA GLU A 160 4.36 10.18 13.43
C GLU A 160 5.61 9.33 13.15
N TRP A 161 5.53 8.01 13.41
CA TRP A 161 6.62 7.09 13.15
C TRP A 161 6.55 6.57 11.72
N SER A 162 7.68 6.65 11.01
CA SER A 162 7.70 6.47 9.56
C SER A 162 9.01 5.87 9.05
N LEU A 163 8.85 4.95 8.10
CA LEU A 163 9.89 4.35 7.28
C LEU A 163 9.73 4.86 5.84
N VAL A 164 10.79 5.42 5.27
CA VAL A 164 10.86 5.74 3.84
C VAL A 164 11.79 4.74 3.16
N VAL A 165 11.25 3.93 2.24
CA VAL A 165 12.05 2.99 1.44
C VAL A 165 12.34 3.63 0.09
N VAL A 166 13.62 3.71 -0.28
CA VAL A 166 14.11 4.25 -1.55
C VAL A 166 14.79 3.12 -2.31
N VAL A 167 14.20 2.67 -3.41
CA VAL A 167 14.76 1.63 -4.28
C VAL A 167 15.45 2.30 -5.46
N SER A 168 16.78 2.18 -5.53
CA SER A 168 17.60 2.81 -6.56
C SER A 168 17.46 2.13 -7.92
N GLU A 169 17.60 2.93 -9.00
CA GLU A 169 17.73 2.38 -10.36
C GLU A 169 19.17 1.90 -10.59
N ARG A 170 19.35 0.89 -11.44
CA ARG A 170 20.66 0.31 -11.75
C ARG A 170 21.65 1.39 -12.22
N GLY A 171 22.74 1.59 -11.48
CA GLY A 171 23.74 2.63 -11.76
C GLY A 171 23.47 3.99 -11.11
N THR A 172 22.36 4.17 -10.38
CA THR A 172 22.15 5.28 -9.42
C THR A 172 22.12 4.74 -7.99
N GLU A 173 23.05 3.83 -7.72
CA GLU A 173 23.13 3.08 -6.46
C GLU A 173 23.19 3.99 -5.23
N CYS A 174 22.60 3.50 -4.15
CA CYS A 174 22.77 4.07 -2.82
C CYS A 174 24.27 4.18 -2.52
N ASP A 175 24.71 5.36 -2.07
CA ASP A 175 26.10 5.66 -1.72
C ASP A 175 26.75 4.48 -0.98
N PRO A 176 27.68 3.74 -1.61
CA PRO A 176 28.13 2.44 -1.10
C PRO A 176 29.04 2.57 0.13
N THR A 177 29.36 3.80 0.54
CA THR A 177 30.06 4.10 1.80
C THR A 177 29.10 4.48 2.93
N ALA A 178 27.82 4.73 2.63
CA ALA A 178 26.78 5.05 3.60
C ALA A 178 26.00 3.80 4.02
N ALA A 179 25.49 3.80 5.25
CA ALA A 179 24.65 2.71 5.74
C ALA A 179 23.32 2.63 4.96
N VAL A 180 22.80 1.40 4.81
CA VAL A 180 21.48 1.11 4.20
C VAL A 180 20.35 1.83 4.92
N PHE A 181 20.40 1.86 6.25
CA PHE A 181 19.50 2.64 7.10
C PHE A 181 20.15 3.95 7.52
N GLN A 182 19.43 5.06 7.37
CA GLN A 182 19.90 6.42 7.68
C GLN A 182 18.79 7.19 8.41
N PRO A 183 19.08 8.05 9.39
CA PRO A 183 18.03 8.79 10.11
C PRO A 183 17.33 9.78 9.18
N MET A 184 16.00 9.88 9.29
CA MET A 184 15.17 10.81 8.51
C MET A 184 15.38 12.27 8.95
N THR A 185 16.52 12.82 8.55
CA THR A 185 16.86 14.24 8.70
C THR A 185 16.56 14.99 7.39
N PRO A 186 16.28 16.31 7.44
CA PRO A 186 16.07 17.10 6.22
C PRO A 186 17.22 17.01 5.21
N ALA A 187 18.46 16.90 5.68
CA ALA A 187 19.64 16.73 4.84
C ALA A 187 19.63 15.39 4.08
N GLN A 188 19.28 14.27 4.73
CA GLN A 188 19.21 12.97 4.05
C GLN A 188 17.98 12.85 3.15
N LEU A 189 16.83 13.46 3.53
CA LEU A 189 15.68 13.58 2.64
C LEU A 189 16.07 14.28 1.32
N VAL A 190 16.82 15.38 1.39
CA VAL A 190 17.33 16.06 0.18
C VAL A 190 18.39 15.21 -0.56
N LYS A 191 19.33 14.55 0.15
CA LYS A 191 20.36 13.69 -0.47
C LYS A 191 19.73 12.56 -1.31
N HIS A 192 18.68 11.91 -0.80
CA HIS A 192 17.94 10.85 -1.51
C HIS A 192 16.90 11.39 -2.51
N GLY A 193 16.87 12.70 -2.76
CA GLY A 193 15.91 13.35 -3.65
C GLY A 193 14.45 13.17 -3.22
N VAL A 194 14.20 13.00 -1.92
CA VAL A 194 12.88 12.84 -1.31
C VAL A 194 12.25 14.23 -1.14
N ILE A 195 11.95 14.83 -2.29
CA ILE A 195 11.32 16.14 -2.43
C ILE A 195 9.81 15.97 -2.18
N LYS A 196 9.17 16.94 -1.52
CA LYS A 196 7.70 16.98 -1.41
C LYS A 196 7.09 17.17 -2.80
N GLN A 197 6.65 16.09 -3.42
CA GLN A 197 5.88 16.11 -4.65
C GLN A 197 4.57 16.85 -4.38
N HIS A 198 4.48 18.09 -4.86
CA HIS A 198 3.31 18.92 -4.63
C HIS A 198 2.15 18.31 -5.42
N ARG A 199 1.22 17.65 -4.73
CA ARG A 199 -0.13 17.42 -5.26
C ARG A 199 -0.70 18.80 -5.57
N LEU A 200 -0.59 19.23 -6.82
CA LEU A 200 -1.42 20.31 -7.33
C LEU A 200 -2.86 19.87 -7.10
N ASN A 201 -3.53 20.54 -6.15
CA ASN A 201 -4.97 20.49 -6.06
C ASN A 201 -5.50 21.19 -7.31
N LEU A 202 -5.57 20.42 -8.41
CA LEU A 202 -6.24 20.83 -9.63
C LEU A 202 -7.66 21.17 -9.23
N LEU A 203 -7.96 22.47 -9.20
CA LEU A 203 -9.33 22.93 -9.03
C LEU A 203 -10.15 22.29 -10.16
N PRO A 204 -11.44 21.96 -9.94
CA PRO A 204 -12.29 21.52 -11.02
C PRO A 204 -12.21 22.53 -12.17
N ASP A 205 -11.91 22.06 -13.37
CA ASP A 205 -12.00 22.93 -14.55
C ASP A 205 -13.49 23.13 -14.84
N TRP A 206 -14.04 24.15 -14.20
CA TRP A 206 -15.42 24.56 -14.38
C TRP A 206 -15.70 24.99 -15.83
N GLY A 207 -14.68 25.37 -16.61
CA GLY A 207 -14.82 25.62 -18.04
C GLY A 207 -15.07 24.33 -18.83
N ALA A 208 -14.26 23.30 -18.60
CA ALA A 208 -14.45 21.98 -19.19
C ALA A 208 -15.79 21.35 -18.79
N ILE A 209 -16.10 21.35 -17.48
CA ILE A 209 -17.34 20.77 -16.93
C ILE A 209 -18.58 21.49 -17.50
N VAL A 210 -18.58 22.82 -17.55
CA VAL A 210 -19.69 23.58 -18.15
C VAL A 210 -19.75 23.35 -19.66
N GLY A 211 -18.62 23.24 -20.35
CA GLY A 211 -18.57 22.95 -21.79
C GLY A 211 -19.22 21.61 -22.16
N GLU A 212 -18.87 20.53 -21.45
CA GLU A 212 -19.44 19.20 -21.66
C GLU A 212 -20.95 19.18 -21.36
N VAL A 213 -21.37 19.70 -20.21
CA VAL A 213 -22.79 19.78 -19.82
C VAL A 213 -23.59 20.63 -20.82
N HIS A 214 -23.06 21.77 -21.26
CA HIS A 214 -23.73 22.65 -22.22
C HIS A 214 -23.88 21.98 -23.60
N SER A 215 -22.87 21.24 -24.07
CA SER A 215 -22.93 20.47 -25.31
C SER A 215 -24.03 19.40 -25.26
N VAL A 216 -24.13 18.65 -24.15
CA VAL A 216 -25.19 17.65 -23.93
C VAL A 216 -26.57 18.29 -23.84
N CYS A 217 -26.70 19.48 -23.23
CA CYS A 217 -27.96 20.22 -23.21
C CYS A 217 -28.42 20.66 -24.61
N ILE A 218 -27.51 21.21 -25.43
CA ILE A 218 -27.84 21.66 -26.80
C ILE A 218 -28.25 20.49 -27.70
N SER A 219 -27.52 19.38 -27.66
CA SER A 219 -27.81 18.22 -28.52
C SER A 219 -29.18 17.62 -28.21
N ASN A 220 -29.54 17.47 -26.93
CA ASN A 220 -30.88 17.02 -26.54
C ASN A 220 -31.97 18.05 -26.91
N ALA A 221 -31.74 19.35 -26.68
CA ALA A 221 -32.70 20.41 -26.99
C ALA A 221 -32.97 20.60 -28.50
N THR A 222 -32.08 20.10 -29.37
CA THR A 222 -32.23 20.22 -30.84
C THR A 222 -32.63 18.90 -31.49
N LEU A 223 -31.97 17.78 -31.17
CA LEU A 223 -32.20 16.49 -31.83
C LEU A 223 -33.54 15.86 -31.41
N ILE A 224 -33.94 15.94 -30.14
CA ILE A 224 -35.20 15.34 -29.67
C ILE A 224 -36.43 15.94 -30.36
N PRO A 225 -36.66 17.27 -30.38
CA PRO A 225 -37.81 17.83 -31.08
C PRO A 225 -37.72 17.66 -32.61
N TYR A 226 -36.52 17.63 -33.20
CA TYR A 226 -36.35 17.39 -34.64
C TYR A 226 -36.73 15.95 -35.02
N LEU A 227 -36.26 14.95 -34.27
CA LEU A 227 -36.63 13.54 -34.45
C LEU A 227 -38.12 13.30 -34.17
N TRP A 228 -38.69 13.95 -33.17
CA TRP A 228 -40.13 13.89 -32.86
C TRP A 228 -40.97 14.48 -34.00
N CYS A 229 -40.55 15.62 -34.57
CA CYS A 229 -41.21 16.25 -35.71
C CYS A 229 -41.12 15.37 -36.98
N ILE A 230 -39.97 14.75 -37.27
CA ILE A 230 -39.81 13.78 -38.37
C ILE A 230 -40.71 12.57 -38.16
N SER A 231 -40.75 11.99 -36.96
CA SER A 231 -41.65 10.89 -36.62
C SER A 231 -43.13 11.26 -36.81
N SER A 232 -43.50 12.50 -36.44
CA SER A 232 -44.85 13.02 -36.63
C SER A 232 -45.19 13.18 -38.12
N MET A 233 -44.28 13.73 -38.93
CA MET A 233 -44.48 13.85 -40.39
C MET A 233 -44.53 12.50 -41.10
N LEU A 234 -43.73 11.52 -40.70
CA LEU A 234 -43.79 10.15 -41.24
C LEU A 234 -45.12 9.47 -40.90
N ASN A 235 -45.62 9.63 -39.68
CA ASN A 235 -46.95 9.11 -39.29
C ASN A 235 -48.09 9.81 -40.06
N ILE A 236 -47.98 11.12 -40.33
CA ILE A 236 -48.95 11.86 -41.15
C ILE A 236 -48.94 11.35 -42.60
N PHE A 237 -47.75 11.19 -43.21
CA PHE A 237 -47.60 10.61 -44.55
C PHE A 237 -48.08 9.15 -44.65
N SER A 238 -48.03 8.41 -43.53
CA SER A 238 -48.60 7.06 -43.46
C SER A 238 -50.12 7.03 -43.43
N GLN A 239 -50.79 8.08 -42.94
CA GLN A 239 -52.26 8.14 -42.92
C GLN A 239 -52.86 8.68 -44.23
N SER A 240 -52.17 9.59 -44.93
CA SER A 240 -52.66 10.17 -46.19
C SER A 240 -52.70 9.20 -47.38
N ASN A 241 -52.17 7.97 -47.23
CA ASN A 241 -52.10 6.95 -48.29
C ASN A 241 -52.97 5.70 -48.01
N CYS A 242 -53.79 5.70 -46.94
CA CYS A 242 -54.58 4.53 -46.52
C CYS A 242 -56.10 4.74 -46.64
N LEU A 243 -56.54 5.29 -47.79
CA LEU A 243 -57.95 5.39 -48.17
C LEU A 243 -58.20 4.88 -49.60
N ASP A 244 -57.69 3.68 -49.91
CA ASP A 244 -58.26 2.85 -50.99
C ASP A 244 -57.98 1.35 -50.74
N TYR A 245 -58.71 0.50 -51.48
CA TYR A 245 -58.73 -0.96 -51.52
C TYR A 245 -59.32 -1.75 -50.33
N SER A 246 -60.42 -2.42 -50.64
CA SER A 246 -61.18 -3.36 -49.82
C SER A 246 -60.94 -4.84 -50.20
N GLU A 247 -61.54 -5.73 -49.41
CA GLU A 247 -62.21 -6.98 -49.85
C GLU A 247 -61.42 -8.28 -50.17
N VAL A 248 -62.16 -9.40 -49.99
CA VAL A 248 -61.99 -10.75 -50.61
C VAL A 248 -60.71 -11.51 -50.18
N VAL A 249 -60.73 -12.63 -49.43
CA VAL A 249 -61.56 -13.88 -49.50
C VAL A 249 -61.84 -14.47 -48.09
N ASP A 250 -62.88 -15.32 -47.94
CA ASP A 250 -63.29 -16.05 -46.71
C ASP A 250 -63.15 -17.60 -46.86
N THR A 251 -63.44 -18.37 -45.79
CA THR A 251 -63.53 -19.86 -45.66
C THR A 251 -62.20 -20.62 -45.51
N SER A 252 -62.08 -21.81 -44.86
CA SER A 252 -62.81 -22.52 -43.78
C SER A 252 -61.99 -23.81 -43.39
N LEU A 253 -62.31 -24.77 -42.49
CA LEU A 253 -63.43 -25.12 -41.60
C LEU A 253 -62.89 -26.04 -40.44
N PHE A 254 -63.77 -26.77 -39.72
CA PHE A 254 -63.57 -27.81 -38.68
C PHE A 254 -63.25 -27.30 -37.25
N LYS A 255 -64.14 -27.44 -36.25
CA LYS A 255 -64.74 -28.66 -35.59
C LYS A 255 -63.76 -29.36 -34.62
N SER A 256 -64.16 -29.90 -33.46
CA SER A 256 -65.41 -29.80 -32.67
C SER A 256 -65.29 -30.75 -31.45
N GLN A 257 -65.18 -30.24 -30.22
CA GLN A 257 -65.84 -30.83 -29.04
C GLN A 257 -65.91 -29.82 -27.89
#